data_AF-G8SGK0-F1
#
_entry.id   AF-G8SGK0-F1
#
_cell.length_a   1.000
_cell.length_b   1.000
_cell.length_c   1.000
_cell.angle_alpha   90.00
_cell.angle_beta   90.00
_cell.angle_gamma   90.00
#
_symmetry.space_group_name_H-M   'P 1'
#
loop_
_entity.id
_entity.type
_entity.pdbx_description
1 polymer ?
#
loop_
_entity_poly.entity_id
_entity_poly.type
_entity_poly.pdbx_seq_one_letter_code
_entity_poly.pdbx_strand_id
1 'polypeptide(L)'
;MSFTRTDDAAVRDLLTALRDVPWHWRLDELDDLAARLGWQITDRWDKGAEFTVGWPLPSRGALLTFWKGGGRQMDFDLTARTDDTPETDAAADDAFADFAAIATDVLGRPDRTTPGIHPSVAWRTADSTFELAVFLGTVTLTWSSNAYQQFLRDTTVADPADDGDGDGDDE
;
A
#
# COMPACT_ATOMS: atom_id res chain seq x y z
N MET A 1 -21.89 1.71 -12.21
CA MET A 1 -20.52 1.41 -12.66
C MET A 1 -19.69 2.68 -12.56
N SER A 2 -19.21 3.00 -11.37
CA SER A 2 -18.20 4.06 -11.22
C SER A 2 -16.89 3.44 -10.77
N PHE A 3 -15.87 3.65 -11.59
CA PHE A 3 -14.46 3.48 -11.25
C PHE A 3 -13.84 4.88 -11.25
N THR A 4 -13.05 5.20 -10.24
CA THR A 4 -12.33 6.47 -10.11
C THR A 4 -10.88 6.15 -9.82
N ARG A 5 -9.95 6.87 -10.46
CA ARG A 5 -8.52 6.75 -10.19
C ARG A 5 -7.92 8.12 -9.92
N THR A 6 -6.83 8.10 -9.16
CA THR A 6 -5.97 9.26 -8.92
C THR A 6 -5.26 9.64 -10.22
N ASP A 7 -5.06 10.94 -10.45
CA ASP A 7 -4.28 11.43 -11.60
C ASP A 7 -2.81 11.01 -11.50
N ASP A 8 -2.20 10.68 -12.64
CA ASP A 8 -0.81 10.21 -12.72
C ASP A 8 0.19 11.22 -12.13
N ALA A 9 -0.06 12.51 -12.33
CA ALA A 9 0.76 13.58 -11.75
C ALA A 9 0.67 13.58 -10.21
N ALA A 10 -0.53 13.37 -9.65
CA ALA A 10 -0.72 13.30 -8.21
C ALA A 10 -0.04 12.05 -7.61
N VAL A 11 -0.09 10.90 -8.30
CA VAL A 11 0.63 9.68 -7.88
C VAL A 11 2.14 9.93 -7.88
N ARG A 12 2.68 10.58 -8.92
CA ARG A 12 4.09 10.95 -9.00
C ARG A 12 4.52 11.91 -7.89
N ASP A 13 3.71 12.93 -7.62
CA ASP A 13 3.98 13.92 -6.56
C ASP A 13 3.97 13.25 -5.18
N LEU A 14 2.99 12.38 -4.92
CA LEU A 14 2.91 11.57 -3.70
C LEU A 14 4.18 10.74 -3.52
N LEU A 15 4.55 9.93 -4.51
CA LEU A 15 5.74 9.07 -4.44
C LEU A 15 7.02 9.87 -4.24
N THR A 16 7.15 11.03 -4.90
CA THR A 16 8.30 11.92 -4.74
C THR A 16 8.36 12.49 -3.33
N ALA A 17 7.23 12.95 -2.80
CA ALA A 17 7.15 13.49 -1.45
C ALA A 17 7.51 12.43 -0.39
N LEU A 18 7.00 11.20 -0.54
CA LEU A 18 7.27 10.11 0.40
C LEU A 18 8.70 9.58 0.32
N ARG A 19 9.30 9.52 -0.88
CA ARG A 19 10.67 9.02 -1.07
C ARG A 19 11.71 9.80 -0.25
N ASP A 20 11.50 11.11 -0.10
CA ASP A 20 12.44 12.01 0.56
C ASP A 20 12.15 12.16 2.07
N VAL A 21 11.31 11.29 2.63
CA VAL A 21 10.85 11.30 4.02
C VAL A 21 11.35 10.02 4.71
N PRO A 22 12.23 10.12 5.72
CA PRO A 22 12.77 8.95 6.39
C PRO A 22 11.69 8.21 7.18
N TRP A 23 11.68 6.89 7.17
CA TRP A 23 10.67 6.10 7.88
C TRP A 23 11.05 5.90 9.35
N HIS A 24 10.62 6.79 10.24
CA HIS A 24 10.82 6.65 11.70
C HIS A 24 9.69 7.21 12.56
N TRP A 25 8.43 7.14 12.10
CA TRP A 25 7.34 7.86 12.75
C TRP A 25 6.75 7.16 13.98
N ARG A 26 6.65 7.91 15.07
CA ARG A 26 5.87 7.61 16.27
C ARG A 26 4.55 8.39 16.27
N LEU A 27 3.61 7.99 17.12
CA LEU A 27 2.29 8.62 17.20
C LEU A 27 2.39 10.11 17.58
N ASP A 28 3.36 10.46 18.42
CA ASP A 28 3.67 11.82 18.86
C ASP A 28 4.38 12.67 17.79
N GLU A 29 4.85 12.07 16.70
CA GLU A 29 5.55 12.76 15.60
C GLU A 29 4.63 12.99 14.38
N LEU A 30 3.34 12.65 14.49
CA LEU A 30 2.41 12.76 13.36
C LEU A 30 2.11 14.19 12.94
N ASP A 31 2.09 15.13 13.90
CA ASP A 31 1.94 16.55 13.59
C ASP A 31 3.09 17.05 12.71
N ASP A 32 4.32 16.63 13.01
CA ASP A 32 5.51 17.00 12.24
C ASP A 32 5.51 16.35 10.85
N LEU A 33 5.09 15.09 10.75
CA LEU A 33 4.90 14.40 9.46
C LEU A 33 3.86 15.11 8.60
N ALA A 34 2.70 15.43 9.18
CA ALA A 34 1.63 16.15 8.49
C ALA A 34 2.12 17.53 8.02
N ALA A 35 2.79 18.29 8.88
CA ALA A 35 3.34 19.59 8.53
C ALA A 35 4.40 19.52 7.41
N ARG A 36 5.30 18.52 7.45
CA ARG A 36 6.32 18.30 6.42
C ARG A 36 5.71 18.00 5.05
N LEU A 37 4.63 17.23 5.04
CA LEU A 37 3.94 16.80 3.82
C LEU A 37 2.85 17.80 3.36
N GLY A 38 2.59 18.85 4.16
CA GLY A 38 1.50 19.78 3.91
C GLY A 38 0.12 19.14 4.04
N TRP A 39 0.00 18.07 4.82
CA TRP A 39 -1.22 17.31 5.07
C TRP A 39 -1.91 17.79 6.35
N GLN A 40 -3.17 17.41 6.52
CA GLN A 40 -3.89 17.64 7.77
C GLN A 40 -4.39 16.32 8.32
N ILE A 41 -4.34 16.18 9.64
CA ILE A 41 -4.88 15.01 10.31
C ILE A 41 -6.37 15.23 10.51
N THR A 42 -7.18 14.35 9.95
CA THR A 42 -8.64 14.44 10.03
C THR A 42 -9.20 13.65 11.20
N ASP A 43 -8.55 12.56 11.58
CA ASP A 43 -8.94 11.75 12.72
C ASP A 43 -7.72 11.07 13.36
N ARG A 44 -7.82 10.78 14.66
CA ARG A 44 -6.80 10.07 15.46
C ARG A 44 -7.45 9.08 16.40
N TRP A 45 -6.85 7.91 16.50
CA TRP A 45 -7.21 6.89 17.50
C TRP A 45 -5.95 6.19 18.01
N ASP A 46 -6.10 5.33 19.01
CA ASP A 46 -5.01 4.69 19.74
C ASP A 46 -4.00 3.93 18.87
N LYS A 47 -4.35 3.60 17.62
CA LYS A 47 -3.55 2.79 16.70
C LYS A 47 -3.42 3.38 15.31
N GLY A 48 -3.73 4.65 15.11
CA GLY A 48 -3.71 5.23 13.77
C GLY A 48 -4.18 6.66 13.67
N ALA A 49 -4.06 7.17 12.47
CA ALA A 49 -4.57 8.47 12.08
C ALA A 49 -4.98 8.45 10.61
N GLU A 50 -6.01 9.22 10.29
CA GLU A 50 -6.39 9.55 8.91
C GLU A 50 -5.82 10.93 8.56
N PHE A 51 -5.37 11.09 7.33
CA PHE A 51 -4.83 12.33 6.80
C PHE A 51 -5.56 12.73 5.52
N THR A 52 -5.86 14.02 5.38
CA THR A 52 -6.08 14.61 4.06
C THR A 52 -4.73 14.86 3.41
N VAL A 53 -4.53 14.21 2.26
CA VAL A 53 -3.38 14.50 1.39
C VAL A 53 -3.70 15.71 0.52
N GLY A 54 -2.67 16.44 0.08
CA GLY A 54 -2.84 17.66 -0.74
C GLY A 54 -3.40 17.44 -2.15
N TRP A 55 -3.78 16.21 -2.48
CA TRP A 55 -4.24 15.80 -3.81
C TRP A 55 -5.56 15.02 -3.69
N PRO A 56 -6.42 15.04 -4.71
CA PRO A 56 -7.66 14.27 -4.68
C PRO A 56 -7.34 12.77 -4.79
N LEU A 57 -7.50 12.04 -3.67
CA LEU A 57 -7.59 10.58 -3.69
C LEU A 57 -9.06 10.16 -3.84
N PRO A 58 -9.34 9.04 -4.55
CA PRO A 58 -10.70 8.51 -4.68
C PRO A 58 -11.35 8.11 -3.34
N SER A 59 -10.56 7.76 -2.32
CA SER A 59 -11.02 7.47 -0.96
C SER A 59 -10.65 8.57 0.04
N ARG A 60 -10.94 8.37 1.33
CA ARG A 60 -10.87 9.40 2.39
C ARG A 60 -9.47 9.98 2.68
N GLY A 61 -8.42 9.55 1.99
CA GLY A 61 -7.08 10.11 2.10
C GLY A 61 -6.03 9.04 2.36
N ALA A 62 -5.08 9.32 3.26
CA ALA A 62 -4.07 8.37 3.69
C ALA A 62 -4.41 7.79 5.07
N LEU A 63 -4.28 6.48 5.21
CA LEU A 63 -4.51 5.77 6.47
C LEU A 63 -3.19 5.28 7.04
N LEU A 64 -2.77 5.83 8.19
CA LEU A 64 -1.59 5.32 8.91
C LEU A 64 -2.02 4.42 10.06
N THR A 65 -1.41 3.25 10.15
CA THR A 65 -1.61 2.32 11.28
C THR A 65 -0.34 2.14 12.10
N PHE A 66 -0.50 1.94 13.41
CA PHE A 66 0.59 1.70 14.36
C PHE A 66 0.55 0.29 14.92
N TRP A 67 1.72 -0.28 15.21
CA TRP A 67 1.86 -1.54 15.94
C TRP A 67 3.00 -1.47 16.95
N LYS A 68 2.75 -1.94 18.18
CA LYS A 68 3.73 -1.92 19.30
C LYS A 68 4.40 -0.54 19.55
N GLY A 69 3.70 0.56 19.25
CA GLY A 69 4.17 1.92 19.53
C GLY A 69 4.97 2.60 18.40
N GLY A 70 5.07 2.00 17.21
CA GLY A 70 5.69 2.62 16.02
C GLY A 70 4.82 2.51 14.76
N GLY A 71 5.03 3.41 13.80
CA GLY A 71 4.33 3.41 12.52
C GLY A 71 4.57 2.11 11.75
N ARG A 72 3.48 1.43 11.37
CA ARG A 72 3.49 0.11 10.74
C ARG A 72 3.54 0.26 9.23
N GLN A 73 2.49 0.86 8.69
CA GLN A 73 2.30 1.12 7.27
C GLN A 73 1.31 2.27 7.10
N MET A 74 1.45 2.97 5.99
CA MET A 74 0.51 3.96 5.50
C MET A 74 -0.05 3.47 4.17
N ASP A 75 -1.38 3.42 4.08
CA ASP A 75 -2.10 2.93 2.91
C ASP A 75 -2.78 4.11 2.20
N PHE A 76 -2.72 4.08 0.86
CA PHE A 76 -3.33 5.07 -0.02
C PHE A 76 -4.13 4.33 -1.09
N ASP A 77 -5.46 4.46 -1.07
CA ASP A 77 -6.28 3.93 -2.17
C ASP A 77 -6.14 4.86 -3.37
N LEU A 78 -5.42 4.41 -4.39
CA LEU A 78 -5.21 5.18 -5.60
C LEU A 78 -6.38 5.05 -6.57
N THR A 79 -7.24 4.05 -6.38
CA THR A 79 -8.50 3.88 -7.10
C THR A 79 -9.66 3.65 -6.13
N ALA A 80 -10.89 3.81 -6.62
CA ALA A 80 -12.09 3.40 -5.92
C ALA A 80 -13.10 2.88 -6.94
N ARG A 81 -13.94 1.94 -6.50
CA ARG A 81 -15.04 1.39 -7.30
C ARG A 81 -16.30 1.19 -6.48
N THR A 82 -17.45 1.27 -7.13
CA THR A 82 -18.76 1.02 -6.51
C THR A 82 -19.36 -0.34 -6.84
N ASP A 83 -18.85 -0.99 -7.89
CA ASP A 83 -19.39 -2.23 -8.42
C ASP A 83 -18.23 -3.19 -8.72
N ASP A 84 -18.49 -4.49 -8.62
CA ASP A 84 -17.55 -5.57 -8.92
C ASP A 84 -17.94 -6.21 -10.27
N THR A 85 -17.36 -5.70 -11.36
CA THR A 85 -17.64 -6.16 -12.72
C THR A 85 -16.35 -6.34 -13.51
N PRO A 86 -16.33 -7.18 -14.56
CA PRO A 86 -15.15 -7.38 -15.41
C PRO A 86 -14.58 -6.07 -15.98
N GLU A 87 -15.43 -5.08 -16.25
CA GLU A 87 -15.00 -3.77 -16.73
C GLU A 87 -14.25 -2.97 -15.65
N THR A 88 -14.69 -3.07 -14.39
CA THR A 88 -14.00 -2.41 -13.27
C THR A 88 -12.69 -3.12 -12.91
N ASP A 89 -12.61 -4.44 -13.12
CA ASP A 89 -11.37 -5.21 -12.93
C ASP A 89 -10.34 -4.83 -13.99
N ALA A 90 -10.75 -4.79 -15.27
CA ALA A 90 -9.87 -4.35 -16.36
C ALA A 90 -9.36 -2.91 -16.15
N ALA A 91 -10.22 -2.01 -15.66
CA ALA A 91 -9.81 -0.63 -15.34
C ALA A 91 -8.82 -0.56 -14.17
N ALA A 92 -8.93 -1.46 -13.19
CA ALA A 92 -7.97 -1.58 -12.09
C ALA A 92 -6.61 -2.12 -12.57
N ASP A 93 -6.61 -3.10 -13.47
CA ASP A 93 -5.40 -3.66 -14.06
C ASP A 93 -4.64 -2.62 -14.90
N ASP A 94 -5.35 -1.85 -15.73
CA ASP A 94 -4.77 -0.74 -16.51
C ASP A 94 -4.17 0.33 -15.57
N ALA A 95 -4.91 0.73 -14.53
CA ALA A 95 -4.42 1.70 -13.55
C ALA A 95 -3.20 1.18 -12.77
N PHE A 96 -3.18 -0.11 -12.42
CA PHE A 96 -2.04 -0.74 -11.77
C PHE A 96 -0.79 -0.70 -12.66
N ALA A 97 -0.92 -1.02 -13.95
CA ALA A 97 0.19 -0.98 -14.90
C ALA A 97 0.76 0.44 -15.03
N ASP A 98 -0.11 1.45 -15.17
CA ASP A 98 0.30 2.85 -15.26
C ASP A 98 1.02 3.33 -13.99
N PHE A 99 0.43 3.08 -12.81
CA PHE A 99 1.01 3.49 -11.54
C PHE A 99 2.31 2.74 -11.22
N ALA A 100 2.45 1.48 -11.62
CA ALA A 100 3.70 0.73 -11.49
C ALA A 100 4.81 1.32 -12.37
N ALA A 101 4.48 1.79 -13.57
CA ALA A 101 5.43 2.48 -14.45
C ALA A 101 5.88 3.82 -13.83
N ILE A 102 4.95 4.60 -13.28
CA ILE A 102 5.26 5.86 -12.58
C ILE A 102 6.14 5.60 -11.35
N ALA A 103 5.80 4.62 -10.53
CA ALA A 103 6.59 4.25 -9.36
C ALA A 103 8.00 3.80 -9.75
N THR A 104 8.14 3.04 -10.84
CA THR A 104 9.45 2.63 -11.36
C THR A 104 10.28 3.82 -11.83
N ASP A 105 9.67 4.83 -12.43
CA ASP A 105 10.36 6.05 -12.84
C ASP A 105 10.82 6.90 -11.64
N VAL A 106 10.02 6.96 -10.57
CA VAL A 106 10.32 7.78 -9.38
C VAL A 106 11.27 7.08 -8.39
N LEU A 107 11.08 5.78 -8.17
CA LEU A 107 11.77 4.99 -7.14
C LEU A 107 12.88 4.11 -7.72
N GLY A 108 12.94 3.95 -9.04
CA GLY A 108 13.89 3.08 -9.73
C GLY A 108 13.36 1.66 -9.95
N ARG A 109 14.26 0.72 -10.21
CA ARG A 109 13.89 -0.67 -10.52
C ARG A 109 13.19 -1.34 -9.32
N PRO A 110 12.07 -2.07 -9.53
CA PRO A 110 11.44 -2.82 -8.45
C PRO A 110 12.31 -3.97 -7.95
N ASP A 111 12.25 -4.22 -6.66
CA ASP A 111 12.91 -5.35 -5.98
C ASP A 111 12.10 -6.64 -6.07
N ARG A 112 10.77 -6.51 -6.16
CA ARG A 112 9.85 -7.64 -6.21
C ARG A 112 8.67 -7.36 -7.13
N THR A 113 8.27 -8.38 -7.86
CA THR A 113 7.04 -8.42 -8.64
C THR A 113 6.35 -9.75 -8.38
N THR A 114 5.11 -9.71 -7.93
CA THR A 114 4.27 -10.87 -7.67
C THR A 114 3.12 -10.84 -8.68
N PRO A 115 3.10 -11.72 -9.69
CA PRO A 115 1.94 -11.87 -10.57
C PRO A 115 0.84 -12.70 -9.89
N GLY A 116 -0.38 -12.65 -10.44
CA GLY A 116 -1.49 -13.52 -9.99
C GLY A 116 -2.81 -12.78 -9.90
N ILE A 117 -3.72 -13.29 -9.06
CA ILE A 117 -5.05 -12.71 -8.81
C ILE A 117 -4.94 -11.39 -8.02
N HIS A 118 -3.91 -11.25 -7.20
CA HIS A 118 -3.58 -10.03 -6.47
C HIS A 118 -2.16 -9.59 -6.85
N PRO A 119 -1.98 -9.05 -8.07
CA PRO A 119 -0.66 -8.64 -8.52
C PRO A 119 -0.10 -7.53 -7.62
N SER A 120 1.19 -7.60 -7.33
CA SER A 120 1.90 -6.54 -6.61
C SER A 120 3.31 -6.28 -7.14
N VAL A 121 3.77 -5.05 -6.98
CA VAL A 121 5.16 -4.62 -7.26
C VAL A 121 5.67 -3.84 -6.06
N ALA A 122 6.91 -4.10 -5.64
CA ALA A 122 7.51 -3.42 -4.51
C ALA A 122 8.90 -2.84 -4.82
N TRP A 123 9.17 -1.68 -4.22
CA TRP A 123 10.41 -0.92 -4.30
C TRP A 123 10.93 -0.65 -2.90
N ARG A 124 12.18 -0.99 -2.65
CA ARG A 124 12.85 -0.86 -1.36
C ARG A 124 13.80 0.34 -1.39
N THR A 125 13.62 1.25 -0.45
CA THR A 125 14.60 2.30 -0.14
C THR A 125 15.51 1.84 1.01
N ALA A 126 16.41 2.73 1.47
CA ALA A 126 17.31 2.42 2.57
C ALA A 126 16.56 1.99 3.86
N ASP A 127 15.41 2.59 4.14
CA ASP A 127 14.66 2.47 5.40
C ASP A 127 13.20 2.02 5.22
N SER A 128 12.63 2.18 4.02
CA SER A 128 11.22 1.90 3.75
C SER A 128 11.01 1.04 2.51
N THR A 129 9.80 0.52 2.37
CA THR A 129 9.34 -0.19 1.18
C THR A 129 8.01 0.43 0.74
N PHE A 130 7.92 0.68 -0.56
CA PHE A 130 6.69 1.01 -1.27
C PHE A 130 6.18 -0.26 -1.94
N GLU A 131 4.93 -0.60 -1.76
CA GLU A 131 4.27 -1.72 -2.44
C GLU A 131 2.99 -1.22 -3.09
N LEU A 132 2.88 -1.43 -4.40
CA LEU A 132 1.65 -1.22 -5.15
C LEU A 132 0.99 -2.58 -5.35
N ALA A 133 -0.28 -2.71 -5.00
CA ALA A 133 -1.00 -3.97 -5.13
C ALA A 133 -2.44 -3.77 -5.60
N VAL A 134 -2.97 -4.74 -6.34
CA VAL A 134 -4.41 -4.85 -6.61
C VAL A 134 -5.03 -5.77 -5.58
N PHE A 135 -5.97 -5.24 -4.79
CA PHE A 135 -6.74 -6.00 -3.82
C PHE A 135 -8.23 -5.69 -3.99
N LEU A 136 -9.04 -6.73 -4.18
CA LEU A 136 -10.49 -6.62 -4.42
C LEU A 136 -10.83 -5.55 -5.49
N GLY A 137 -10.08 -5.55 -6.59
CA GLY A 137 -10.24 -4.63 -7.73
C GLY A 137 -9.92 -3.16 -7.42
N THR A 138 -9.21 -2.88 -6.32
CA THR A 138 -8.71 -1.55 -5.97
C THR A 138 -7.18 -1.55 -5.97
N VAL A 139 -6.59 -0.49 -6.51
CA VAL A 139 -5.14 -0.31 -6.52
C VAL A 139 -4.74 0.49 -5.28
N THR A 140 -3.94 -0.13 -4.43
CA THR A 140 -3.46 0.47 -3.17
C THR A 140 -1.96 0.63 -3.23
N LEU A 141 -1.47 1.80 -2.82
CA LEU A 141 -0.06 2.00 -2.46
C LEU A 141 0.08 1.85 -0.95
N THR A 142 0.98 0.99 -0.52
CA THR A 142 1.39 0.84 0.88
C THR A 142 2.82 1.32 1.03
N TRP A 143 3.05 2.24 1.95
CA TRP A 143 4.38 2.69 2.36
C TRP A 143 4.66 2.24 3.79
N SER A 144 5.78 1.55 4.02
CA SER A 144 6.03 0.87 5.30
C SER A 144 7.52 0.73 5.63
N SER A 145 7.87 0.44 6.89
CA SER A 145 9.26 0.11 7.23
C SER A 145 9.71 -1.18 6.55
N ASN A 146 11.01 -1.22 6.21
CA ASN A 146 11.69 -2.42 5.79
C ASN A 146 11.58 -3.59 6.80
N ALA A 147 11.60 -3.28 8.11
CA ALA A 147 11.50 -4.27 9.17
C ALA A 147 10.10 -4.89 9.25
N TYR A 148 9.06 -4.09 9.09
CA TYR A 148 7.70 -4.57 9.10
C TYR A 148 7.36 -5.43 7.87
N GLN A 149 7.85 -5.05 6.69
CA GLN A 149 7.74 -5.88 5.48
C GLN A 149 8.43 -7.23 5.62
N GLN A 150 9.58 -7.26 6.31
CA GLN A 150 10.24 -8.53 6.62
C GLN A 150 9.39 -9.37 7.58
N PHE A 151 8.86 -8.77 8.65
CA PHE A 151 7.97 -9.45 9.59
C PHE A 151 6.77 -10.09 8.89
N LEU A 152 6.09 -9.37 7.99
CA LEU A 152 4.98 -9.92 7.22
C LEU A 152 5.39 -11.16 6.44
N ARG A 153 6.51 -11.12 5.73
CA ARG A 153 7.02 -12.28 4.98
C ARG A 153 7.26 -13.48 5.90
N ASP A 154 7.91 -13.26 7.03
CA ASP A 154 8.24 -14.33 7.97
C ASP A 154 6.98 -14.96 8.59
N THR A 155 5.92 -14.17 8.80
CA THR A 155 4.62 -14.68 9.28
C THR A 155 3.72 -15.27 8.20
N THR A 156 3.78 -14.79 6.95
CA THR A 156 2.98 -15.34 5.84
C THR A 156 3.53 -16.69 5.36
N VAL A 157 4.83 -16.94 5.53
CA VAL A 157 5.45 -18.26 5.25
C VAL A 157 5.06 -19.32 6.30
N ALA A 158 4.41 -18.94 7.40
CA ALA A 158 3.93 -19.86 8.44
C ALA A 158 2.51 -20.38 8.18
N ASP A 159 2.11 -20.55 6.92
CA ASP A 159 0.92 -21.34 6.55
C ASP A 159 1.35 -22.77 6.16
N PRO A 160 1.21 -23.77 7.06
CA PRO A 160 1.49 -25.16 6.76
C PRO A 160 0.31 -25.73 5.96
N ALA A 161 0.21 -25.39 4.68
CA ALA A 161 -0.54 -26.19 3.72
C ALA A 161 0.31 -27.40 3.28
N ASP A 162 0.74 -28.23 4.24
CA ASP A 162 1.31 -29.56 4.00
C ASP A 162 1.19 -30.42 5.27
N ASP A 163 -0.05 -30.65 5.71
CA ASP A 163 -0.37 -31.90 6.39
C ASP A 163 -1.09 -32.75 5.36
N GLY A 164 -0.28 -33.56 4.65
CA GLY A 164 -0.78 -34.53 3.70
C GLY A 164 -1.90 -35.36 4.31
N ASP A 165 -3.01 -35.44 3.58
CA ASP A 165 -4.01 -36.48 3.73
C ASP A 165 -3.30 -37.83 3.62
N GLY A 166 -2.91 -38.36 4.78
CA GLY A 166 -2.64 -39.77 4.96
C GLY A 166 -3.97 -40.49 4.92
N ASP A 167 -4.47 -40.76 3.70
CA ASP A 167 -5.48 -41.79 3.45
C ASP A 167 -4.86 -43.15 3.80
N GLY A 168 -4.88 -43.45 5.11
CA GLY A 168 -4.87 -44.80 5.61
C GLY A 168 -6.30 -45.31 5.66
N ASP A 169 -6.82 -45.77 4.53
CA ASP A 169 -7.92 -46.72 4.53
C ASP A 169 -7.32 -48.13 4.50
N ASP A 170 -7.38 -48.75 5.68
CA ASP A 170 -7.28 -50.19 5.90
C ASP A 170 -8.35 -50.93 5.06
N GLU A 171 -7.92 -51.94 4.29
CA GLU A 171 -8.67 -53.18 4.07
C GLU A 171 -7.72 -54.38 3.86
#